data_AF-A0A3D9FQ72-F1
#
_entry.id   AF-A0A3D9FQ72-F1
#
_cell.length_a   1.000
_cell.length_b   1.000
_cell.length_c   1.000
_cell.angle_alpha   90.00
_cell.angle_beta   90.00
_cell.angle_gamma   90.00
#
_symmetry.space_group_name_H-M   'P 1'
#
loop_
_entity.id
_entity.type
_entity.pdbx_description
1 polymer ?
#
loop_
_entity_poly.entity_id
_entity_poly.type
_entity_poly.pdbx_seq_one_letter_code
_entity_poly.pdbx_strand_id
1 'polypeptide(L)'
;MRSISVLILLLFASSCRLTQHYTKYIDENENGRMHLKKMKFKKSFTNEMSSKIEADSIYFNFYEDETIALKRYTYLRFFKSGQFAVFISKTNKVDVNNIQKAFIVGYYNVVNDVLLLEIPNTSFSKAGKSSIRKFKIEGVELKEIRKKNETETIFTKIKVNEIKPVSPDW
;
A
#
# COMPACT_ATOMS: atom_id res chain seq x y z
N MET A 1 -27.90 -3.38 58.08
CA MET A 1 -27.91 -2.76 56.73
C MET A 1 -26.49 -2.64 56.18
N ARG A 2 -25.86 -3.77 55.84
CA ARG A 2 -24.50 -3.82 55.24
C ARG A 2 -24.44 -4.64 53.94
N SER A 3 -25.59 -5.11 53.47
CA SER A 3 -25.67 -6.06 52.35
C SER A 3 -26.10 -5.41 51.02
N ILE A 4 -26.48 -4.13 51.03
CA ILE A 4 -26.95 -3.43 49.83
C ILE A 4 -25.79 -2.74 49.09
N SER A 5 -24.71 -2.37 49.79
CA SER A 5 -23.57 -1.65 49.20
C SER A 5 -22.65 -2.53 48.34
N VAL A 6 -22.67 -3.86 48.54
CA VAL A 6 -21.82 -4.80 47.76
C VAL A 6 -22.46 -5.14 46.41
N LEU A 7 -23.79 -5.09 46.32
CA LEU A 7 -24.50 -5.42 45.08
C LEU A 7 -24.33 -4.34 43.99
N ILE A 8 -24.16 -3.08 44.37
CA ILE A 8 -24.02 -1.96 43.44
C ILE A 8 -22.62 -1.94 42.79
N LEU A 9 -21.57 -2.39 43.50
CA LEU A 9 -20.20 -2.41 42.99
C LEU A 9 -19.95 -3.50 41.93
N LEU A 10 -20.68 -4.62 41.98
CA LEU A 10 -20.57 -5.70 40.98
C LEU A 10 -21.25 -5.36 39.64
N LEU A 11 -22.21 -4.43 39.64
CA LEU A 11 -22.92 -3.99 38.43
C LEU A 11 -22.15 -2.93 37.62
N PHE A 12 -21.17 -2.24 38.23
CA PHE A 12 -20.28 -1.32 37.51
C PHE A 12 -19.03 -2.00 36.92
N ALA A 13 -18.69 -3.22 37.37
CA ALA A 13 -17.58 -3.98 36.79
C ALA A 13 -17.97 -4.77 35.52
N SER A 14 -19.27 -4.86 35.21
CA SER A 14 -19.80 -5.65 34.08
C SER A 14 -20.16 -4.80 32.85
N SER A 15 -19.98 -3.48 32.89
CA SER A 15 -20.21 -2.57 31.75
C SER A 15 -18.92 -2.11 31.05
N CYS A 16 -17.75 -2.63 31.44
CA CYS A 16 -16.50 -2.41 30.73
C CYS A 16 -15.92 -3.75 30.25
N ARG A 17 -15.73 -3.86 28.92
CA ARG A 17 -15.14 -4.99 28.18
C ARG A 17 -16.10 -6.10 27.73
N LEU A 18 -17.13 -5.72 26.97
CA LEU A 18 -17.70 -6.61 25.95
C LEU A 18 -17.94 -5.90 24.59
N THR A 19 -17.07 -4.95 24.26
CA THR A 19 -16.85 -4.48 22.88
C THR A 19 -15.57 -5.10 22.35
N GLN A 20 -15.49 -6.43 22.39
CA GLN A 20 -14.47 -7.17 21.67
C GLN A 20 -14.98 -7.46 20.27
N HIS A 21 -14.23 -6.93 19.31
CA HIS A 21 -14.31 -7.14 17.86
C HIS A 21 -15.38 -6.35 17.12
N TYR A 22 -14.92 -5.66 16.07
CA TYR A 22 -15.64 -4.76 15.17
C TYR A 22 -15.71 -3.29 15.57
N THR A 23 -14.63 -2.74 16.12
CA THR A 23 -14.30 -1.36 15.72
C THR A 23 -13.89 -1.41 14.25
N LYS A 24 -14.80 -0.96 13.40
CA LYS A 24 -14.61 -0.68 11.98
C LYS A 24 -13.62 0.49 11.84
N TYR A 25 -12.35 0.28 12.19
CA TYR A 25 -11.26 1.17 11.81
C TYR A 25 -10.80 0.76 10.42
N ILE A 26 -11.45 1.33 9.40
CA ILE A 26 -10.80 1.50 8.11
C ILE A 26 -10.56 3.00 7.97
N ASP A 27 -9.54 3.48 8.69
CA ASP A 27 -8.79 4.66 8.29
C ASP A 27 -7.82 4.18 7.20
N GLU A 28 -8.15 4.46 5.95
CA GLU A 28 -7.54 3.84 4.76
C GLU A 28 -5.99 3.91 4.84
N ASN A 29 -5.37 2.73 5.02
CA ASN A 29 -3.92 2.49 5.00
C ASN A 29 -3.08 3.07 6.17
N GLU A 30 -3.68 3.54 7.27
CA GLU A 30 -2.92 4.06 8.43
C GLU A 30 -2.03 2.99 9.09
N ASN A 31 -2.56 1.77 9.26
CA ASN A 31 -1.79 0.64 9.78
C ASN A 31 -0.59 0.26 8.88
N GLY A 32 -0.78 0.35 7.56
CA GLY A 32 0.31 0.13 6.59
C GLY A 32 1.41 1.17 6.74
N ARG A 33 1.02 2.45 6.82
CA ARG A 33 1.91 3.60 7.07
C ARG A 33 2.68 3.48 8.39
N MET A 34 2.06 2.99 9.47
CA MET A 34 2.74 2.75 10.73
C MET A 34 3.78 1.63 10.65
N HIS A 35 3.44 0.52 9.97
CA HIS A 35 4.37 -0.60 9.77
C HIS A 35 5.59 -0.22 8.92
N LEU A 36 5.43 0.74 8.02
CA LEU A 36 6.49 1.20 7.11
C LEU A 36 7.70 1.79 7.81
N LYS A 37 7.54 2.41 8.98
CA LYS A 37 8.66 2.98 9.76
C LYS A 37 9.74 1.96 10.14
N LYS A 38 9.43 0.67 10.10
CA LYS A 38 10.33 -0.43 10.48
C LYS A 38 10.87 -1.22 9.26
N MET A 39 10.56 -0.81 8.04
CA MET A 39 10.91 -1.54 6.82
C MET A 39 12.38 -1.46 6.44
N LYS A 40 12.84 -2.49 5.71
CA LYS A 40 14.27 -2.68 5.39
C LYS A 40 14.71 -1.76 4.26
N PHE A 41 13.88 -1.59 3.23
CA PHE A 41 14.25 -0.81 2.05
C PHE A 41 14.41 0.68 2.37
N LYS A 42 13.68 1.21 3.35
CA LYS A 42 13.93 2.57 3.87
C LYS A 42 15.40 2.83 4.21
N LYS A 43 16.09 1.81 4.76
CA LYS A 43 17.48 1.93 5.21
C LYS A 43 18.51 1.64 4.12
N SER A 44 18.15 0.85 3.11
CA SER A 44 19.08 0.41 2.06
C SER A 44 18.88 1.14 0.72
N PHE A 45 17.87 2.00 0.62
CA PHE A 45 17.67 2.85 -0.53
C PHE A 45 18.82 3.84 -0.70
N THR A 46 19.26 4.05 -1.94
CA THR A 46 20.23 5.09 -2.30
C THR A 46 19.64 5.97 -3.39
N ASN A 47 20.08 7.25 -3.45
CA ASN A 47 19.60 8.18 -4.47
C ASN A 47 19.89 7.70 -5.90
N GLU A 48 20.94 6.90 -6.10
CA GLU A 48 21.26 6.28 -7.39
C GLU A 48 20.18 5.28 -7.84
N MET A 49 19.44 4.66 -6.93
CA MET A 49 18.31 3.81 -7.30
C MET A 49 17.14 4.63 -7.85
N SER A 50 16.98 5.87 -7.38
CA SER A 50 15.91 6.76 -7.85
C SER A 50 16.05 7.14 -9.33
N SER A 51 17.28 7.21 -9.86
CA SER A 51 17.50 7.58 -11.27
C SER A 51 17.15 6.47 -12.25
N LYS A 52 16.96 5.23 -11.76
CA LYS A 52 16.56 4.06 -12.56
C LYS A 52 15.06 3.99 -12.80
N ILE A 53 14.27 4.84 -12.15
CA ILE A 53 12.82 4.93 -12.28
C ILE A 53 12.43 6.40 -12.47
N GLU A 54 11.49 6.66 -13.38
CA GLU A 54 11.03 8.03 -13.60
C GLU A 54 9.96 8.41 -12.57
N ALA A 55 10.39 9.06 -11.48
CA ALA A 55 9.49 9.50 -10.40
C ALA A 55 8.49 10.59 -10.83
N ASP A 56 8.74 11.26 -11.95
CA ASP A 56 7.86 12.28 -12.54
C ASP A 56 6.85 11.67 -13.53
N SER A 57 6.71 10.34 -13.53
CA SER A 57 5.72 9.58 -14.29
C SER A 57 4.85 8.70 -13.39
N ILE A 58 3.69 8.29 -13.92
CA ILE A 58 2.82 7.30 -13.28
C ILE A 58 2.87 6.02 -14.08
N TYR A 59 2.93 4.88 -13.40
CA TYR A 59 2.86 3.56 -14.02
C TYR A 59 1.44 3.04 -13.89
N PHE A 60 0.80 2.74 -15.01
CA PHE A 60 -0.61 2.41 -15.09
C PHE A 60 -0.82 0.96 -15.53
N ASN A 61 -1.73 0.27 -14.86
CA ASN A 61 -2.20 -1.05 -15.26
C ASN A 61 -3.74 -1.07 -15.26
N PHE A 62 -4.30 -1.60 -16.32
CA PHE A 62 -5.72 -1.87 -16.45
C PHE A 62 -5.96 -3.37 -16.42
N TYR A 63 -6.96 -3.80 -15.66
CA TYR A 63 -7.41 -5.17 -15.59
C TYR A 63 -8.94 -5.22 -15.66
N GLU A 64 -9.45 -6.11 -16.50
CA GLU A 64 -10.87 -6.35 -16.69
C GLU A 64 -11.12 -7.86 -16.78
N ASP A 65 -12.13 -8.32 -16.05
CA ASP A 65 -12.66 -9.67 -16.13
C ASP A 65 -14.18 -9.57 -16.26
N GLU A 66 -14.67 -9.79 -17.48
CA GLU A 66 -16.09 -9.70 -17.83
C GLU A 66 -16.92 -10.78 -17.13
N THR A 67 -16.33 -11.93 -16.83
CA THR A 67 -17.00 -13.08 -16.18
C THR A 67 -17.55 -12.73 -14.81
N ILE A 68 -16.81 -11.88 -14.09
CA ILE A 68 -17.15 -11.45 -12.72
C ILE A 68 -17.44 -9.94 -12.64
N ALA A 69 -17.63 -9.28 -13.79
CA ALA A 69 -17.82 -7.83 -13.91
C ALA A 69 -16.79 -7.02 -13.11
N LEU A 70 -15.53 -7.48 -13.10
CA LEU A 70 -14.47 -6.84 -12.32
C LEU A 70 -13.66 -5.92 -13.23
N LYS A 71 -13.65 -4.63 -12.87
CA LYS A 71 -12.84 -3.62 -13.53
C LYS A 71 -11.91 -2.95 -12.53
N ARG A 72 -10.62 -2.87 -12.85
CA ARG A 72 -9.60 -2.30 -11.98
C ARG A 72 -8.61 -1.44 -12.75
N TYR A 73 -8.50 -0.20 -12.34
CA TYR A 73 -7.50 0.76 -12.78
C TYR A 73 -6.49 0.93 -11.65
N THR A 74 -5.23 0.55 -11.89
CA THR A 74 -4.16 0.62 -10.90
C THR A 74 -3.12 1.63 -11.35
N TYR A 75 -2.77 2.56 -10.46
CA TYR A 75 -1.77 3.59 -10.70
C TYR A 75 -0.68 3.46 -9.66
N LEU A 76 0.56 3.41 -10.10
CA LEU A 76 1.75 3.28 -9.27
C LEU A 76 2.59 4.54 -9.44
N ARG A 77 2.81 5.24 -8.34
CA ARG A 77 3.58 6.48 -8.27
C ARG A 77 4.83 6.26 -7.44
N PHE A 78 5.97 6.70 -7.94
CA PHE A 78 7.24 6.66 -7.24
C PHE A 78 7.66 8.03 -6.73
N PHE A 79 8.45 8.05 -5.67
CA PHE A 79 9.05 9.24 -5.11
C PHE A 79 10.58 9.10 -5.13
N LYS A 80 11.31 10.20 -5.34
CA LYS A 80 12.78 10.20 -5.39
C LYS A 80 13.43 9.75 -4.08
N SER A 81 12.68 9.79 -2.98
CA SER A 81 13.03 9.33 -1.63
C SER A 81 12.97 7.81 -1.43
N GLY A 82 12.67 7.01 -2.46
CA GLY A 82 12.55 5.56 -2.34
C GLY A 82 11.19 5.08 -1.84
N GLN A 83 10.21 5.98 -1.70
CA GLN A 83 8.84 5.64 -1.34
C GLN A 83 8.00 5.43 -2.61
N PHE A 84 6.90 4.69 -2.51
CA PHE A 84 5.88 4.61 -3.57
C PHE A 84 4.47 4.56 -3.01
N ALA A 85 3.49 4.89 -3.87
CA ALA A 85 2.07 4.81 -3.59
C ALA A 85 1.34 4.11 -4.74
N VAL A 86 0.40 3.22 -4.39
CA VAL A 86 -0.52 2.54 -5.30
C VAL A 86 -1.91 3.10 -5.09
N PHE A 87 -2.56 3.51 -6.16
CA PHE A 87 -3.94 3.95 -6.19
C PHE A 87 -4.75 2.96 -7.02
N ILE A 88 -5.95 2.62 -6.54
CA ILE A 88 -6.86 1.70 -7.22
C ILE A 88 -8.21 2.40 -7.41
N SER A 89 -8.79 2.29 -8.60
CA SER A 89 -10.11 2.82 -8.91
C SER A 89 -10.90 1.82 -9.77
N LYS A 90 -12.22 1.89 -9.68
CA LYS A 90 -13.14 1.20 -10.61
C LYS A 90 -13.32 1.98 -11.92
N THR A 91 -12.87 3.23 -11.96
CA THR A 91 -12.95 4.10 -13.13
C THR A 91 -11.54 4.58 -13.52
N ASN A 92 -11.39 5.11 -14.74
CA ASN A 92 -10.14 5.70 -15.21
C ASN A 92 -9.81 7.06 -14.56
N LYS A 93 -10.39 7.36 -13.39
CA LYS A 93 -10.18 8.61 -12.66
C LYS A 93 -9.68 8.28 -11.26
N VAL A 94 -8.50 8.83 -10.93
CA VAL A 94 -7.98 8.88 -9.57
C VAL A 94 -7.09 10.12 -9.41
N ASP A 95 -7.13 10.74 -8.24
CA ASP A 95 -6.21 11.81 -7.90
C ASP A 95 -4.93 11.20 -7.30
N VAL A 96 -3.93 10.98 -8.16
CA VAL A 96 -2.61 10.44 -7.78
C VAL A 96 -1.78 11.42 -6.92
N ASN A 97 -2.24 12.65 -6.74
CA ASN A 97 -1.60 13.64 -5.87
C ASN A 97 -2.11 13.57 -4.43
N ASN A 98 -3.31 13.03 -4.20
CA ASN A 98 -3.84 12.82 -2.87
C ASN A 98 -3.33 11.50 -2.26
N ILE A 99 -2.11 11.52 -1.72
CA ILE A 99 -1.44 10.34 -1.13
C ILE A 99 -2.21 9.68 0.02
N GLN A 100 -3.14 10.38 0.67
CA GLN A 100 -3.99 9.80 1.72
C GLN A 100 -4.98 8.77 1.15
N LYS A 101 -5.33 8.89 -0.14
CA LYS A 101 -6.17 7.93 -0.86
C LYS A 101 -5.37 6.76 -1.47
N ALA A 102 -4.09 6.64 -1.14
CA ALA A 102 -3.28 5.53 -1.63
C ALA A 102 -3.72 4.21 -0.97
N PHE A 103 -4.16 3.27 -1.79
CA PHE A 103 -4.60 1.94 -1.37
C PHE A 103 -3.47 1.16 -0.70
N ILE A 104 -2.26 1.24 -1.25
CA ILE A 104 -1.04 0.67 -0.66
C ILE A 104 0.06 1.72 -0.75
N VAL A 105 0.88 1.81 0.30
CA VAL A 105 2.13 2.57 0.28
C VAL A 105 3.29 1.66 0.64
N GLY A 106 4.51 2.02 0.25
CA GLY A 106 5.68 1.19 0.45
C GLY A 106 7.00 1.88 0.21
N TYR A 107 8.08 1.09 0.26
CA TYR A 107 9.42 1.48 -0.19
C TYR A 107 9.85 0.62 -1.37
N TYR A 108 10.62 1.20 -2.28
CA TYR A 108 11.18 0.48 -3.41
C TYR A 108 12.69 0.58 -3.43
N ASN A 109 13.32 -0.47 -3.95
CA ASN A 109 14.73 -0.49 -4.34
C ASN A 109 14.83 -0.94 -5.82
N VAL A 110 15.96 -0.65 -6.44
CA VAL A 110 16.30 -1.17 -7.78
C VAL A 110 17.64 -1.86 -7.74
N VAL A 111 17.66 -3.16 -8.00
CA VAL A 111 18.86 -4.01 -7.97
C VAL A 111 18.93 -4.79 -9.28
N ASN A 112 20.03 -4.68 -10.03
CA ASN A 112 20.23 -5.37 -11.31
C ASN A 112 19.03 -5.22 -12.28
N ASP A 113 18.54 -3.98 -12.44
CA ASP A 113 17.38 -3.61 -13.27
C ASP A 113 16.05 -4.30 -12.90
N VAL A 114 16.01 -4.86 -11.69
CA VAL A 114 14.79 -5.37 -11.07
C VAL A 114 14.32 -4.37 -10.02
N LEU A 115 13.12 -3.87 -10.22
CA LEU A 115 12.39 -3.08 -9.24
C LEU A 115 11.81 -4.01 -8.18
N LEU A 116 12.09 -3.70 -6.91
CA LEU A 116 11.59 -4.43 -5.75
C LEU A 116 10.68 -3.51 -4.94
N LEU A 117 9.43 -3.90 -4.73
CA LEU A 117 8.46 -3.15 -3.92
C LEU A 117 8.25 -3.85 -2.58
N GLU A 118 8.73 -3.26 -1.49
CA GLU A 118 8.43 -3.69 -0.13
C GLU A 118 7.10 -3.09 0.32
N ILE A 119 6.10 -3.96 0.50
CA ILE A 119 4.75 -3.60 0.97
C ILE A 119 4.49 -4.14 2.38
N PRO A 120 3.73 -3.41 3.20
CA PRO A 120 3.27 -3.92 4.48
C PRO A 120 2.31 -5.09 4.24
N ASN A 121 2.44 -6.15 5.02
CA ASN A 121 1.49 -7.25 4.96
C ASN A 121 0.18 -6.82 5.66
N THR A 122 -0.93 -6.94 4.94
CA THR A 122 -2.27 -6.58 5.42
C THR A 122 -2.97 -7.72 6.14
N SER A 123 -2.41 -8.93 6.11
CA SER A 123 -2.98 -10.09 6.80
C SER A 123 -2.61 -10.10 8.28
N PHE A 124 -3.62 -10.23 9.15
CA PHE A 124 -3.44 -10.28 10.61
C PHE A 124 -2.48 -11.40 11.06
N SER A 125 -2.53 -12.57 10.39
CA SER A 125 -1.64 -13.71 10.68
C SER A 125 -0.18 -13.50 10.26
N LYS A 126 0.10 -12.42 9.52
CA LYS A 126 1.43 -12.04 9.03
C LYS A 126 1.81 -10.62 9.44
N ALA A 127 1.16 -10.07 10.47
CA ALA A 127 1.48 -8.76 11.02
C ALA A 127 2.99 -8.63 11.33
N GLY A 128 3.59 -7.50 10.95
CA GLY A 128 5.03 -7.26 11.10
C GLY A 128 5.93 -7.88 10.03
N LYS A 129 5.40 -8.67 9.09
CA LYS A 129 6.15 -9.12 7.91
C LYS A 129 5.91 -8.16 6.74
N SER A 130 6.90 -8.00 5.86
CA SER A 130 6.73 -7.35 4.56
C SER A 130 6.58 -8.40 3.45
N SER A 131 5.92 -8.02 2.37
CA SER A 131 5.96 -8.77 1.11
C SER A 131 6.77 -7.97 0.10
N ILE A 132 7.49 -8.68 -0.78
CA ILE A 132 8.29 -8.06 -1.83
C ILE A 132 7.71 -8.47 -3.18
N ARG A 133 7.19 -7.50 -3.92
CA ARG A 133 6.83 -7.68 -5.34
C ARG A 133 8.02 -7.31 -6.20
N LYS A 134 8.23 -8.05 -7.30
CA LYS A 134 9.40 -7.88 -8.18
C LYS A 134 8.93 -7.56 -9.59
N PHE A 135 9.57 -6.58 -10.22
CA PHE A 135 9.26 -6.19 -11.60
C PHE A 135 10.55 -6.05 -12.39
N LYS A 136 10.54 -6.54 -13.63
CA LYS A 136 11.58 -6.22 -14.60
C LYS A 136 11.27 -4.86 -15.21
N ILE A 137 12.27 -3.99 -15.26
CA ILE A 137 12.17 -2.67 -15.89
C ILE A 137 12.49 -2.84 -17.38
N GLU A 138 11.54 -2.54 -18.26
CA GLU A 138 11.69 -2.68 -19.71
C GLU A 138 11.20 -1.40 -20.42
N GLY A 139 12.10 -0.43 -20.62
CA GLY A 139 11.77 0.84 -21.27
C GLY A 139 10.69 1.62 -20.52
N VAL A 140 9.48 1.65 -21.07
CA VAL A 140 8.31 2.31 -20.46
C VAL A 140 7.47 1.37 -19.60
N GLU A 141 7.83 0.08 -19.50
CA GLU A 141 7.04 -0.93 -18.83
C GLU A 141 7.70 -1.47 -17.56
N LEU A 142 6.86 -1.91 -16.62
CA LEU A 142 7.23 -2.72 -15.47
C LEU A 142 6.46 -4.04 -15.55
N LYS A 143 7.17 -5.13 -15.83
CA LYS A 143 6.59 -6.48 -15.94
C LYS A 143 6.78 -7.25 -14.66
N GLU A 144 5.70 -7.67 -14.03
CA GLU A 144 5.79 -8.41 -12.78
C GLU A 144 6.43 -9.78 -12.98
N ILE A 145 7.47 -10.07 -12.20
CA ILE A 145 8.16 -11.35 -12.23
C ILE A 145 7.37 -12.33 -11.36
N ARG A 146 6.47 -13.10 -11.98
CA ARG A 146 5.63 -14.12 -11.33
C ARG A 146 6.05 -15.55 -11.67
N LYS A 147 5.44 -16.53 -11.00
CA LYS A 147 5.59 -17.97 -11.33
C LYS A 147 4.89 -18.28 -12.65
N LYS A 148 5.32 -19.36 -13.32
CA LYS A 148 5.02 -19.74 -14.71
C LYS A 148 3.53 -19.87 -15.13
N ASN A 149 2.56 -19.73 -14.23
CA ASN A 149 1.12 -19.98 -14.50
C ASN A 149 0.20 -18.84 -14.02
N GLU A 150 0.73 -17.66 -13.72
CA GLU A 150 -0.07 -16.51 -13.29
C GLU A 150 -0.20 -15.49 -14.43
N THR A 151 -1.36 -14.82 -14.50
CA THR A 151 -1.58 -13.73 -15.45
C THR A 151 -0.51 -12.65 -15.28
N GLU A 152 0.11 -12.27 -16.39
CA GLU A 152 1.15 -11.24 -16.40
C GLU A 152 0.56 -9.90 -15.99
N THR A 153 1.18 -9.22 -15.03
CA THR A 153 0.83 -7.85 -14.65
C THR A 153 1.87 -6.92 -15.23
N ILE A 154 1.44 -6.09 -16.19
CA ILE A 154 2.29 -5.10 -16.85
C ILE A 154 1.78 -3.71 -16.48
N PHE A 155 2.66 -2.88 -15.94
CA PHE A 155 2.39 -1.46 -15.81
C PHE A 155 3.10 -0.70 -16.92
N THR A 156 2.39 0.21 -17.57
CA THR A 156 2.95 1.07 -18.62
C THR A 156 3.02 2.51 -18.11
N LYS A 157 4.15 3.17 -18.36
CA LYS A 157 4.37 4.57 -18.01
C LYS A 157 3.38 5.45 -18.78
N ILE A 158 2.65 6.28 -18.05
CA ILE A 158 1.79 7.33 -18.58
C ILE A 158 2.28 8.69 -18.09
N LYS A 159 2.21 9.68 -18.98
CA LYS A 159 2.38 11.08 -18.60
C LYS A 159 1.08 11.58 -18.02
N VAL A 160 1.17 12.30 -16.91
CA VAL A 160 0.03 13.03 -16.33
C VAL A 160 0.34 14.52 -16.37
N ASN A 161 -0.69 15.34 -16.53
CA ASN A 161 -0.53 16.79 -16.76
C ASN A 161 0.19 17.50 -15.60
N GLU A 162 -0.01 17.03 -14.37
CA GLU A 162 0.60 17.61 -13.18
C GLU A 162 0.88 16.54 -12.11
N ILE A 163 2.14 16.35 -11.77
CA ILE A 163 2.56 15.62 -10.56
C ILE A 163 3.00 16.66 -9.53
N LYS A 164 2.20 16.81 -8.47
CA LYS A 164 2.52 17.74 -7.39
C LYS A 164 3.69 17.19 -6.57
N PRO A 165 4.67 18.01 -6.19
CA PRO A 165 5.69 17.59 -5.23
C PRO A 165 5.00 17.28 -3.90
N VAL A 166 4.98 16.01 -3.51
CA VAL A 166 4.47 15.56 -2.22
C VAL A 166 5.62 14.85 -1.53
N SER A 167 5.86 15.18 -0.26
CA SER A 167 6.82 14.47 0.58
C SER A 167 6.05 13.47 1.44
N PRO A 168 6.12 12.16 1.15
CA PRO A 168 5.48 11.17 1.99
C PRO A 168 6.04 11.15 3.40
N ASP A 169 5.16 11.01 4.38
CA ASP A 169 5.45 11.08 5.82
C ASP A 169 5.62 9.72 6.50
N TRP A 170 5.56 8.62 5.73
CA TRP A 170 5.80 7.25 6.20
C TRP A 170 7.28 6.84 6.13
#